data_AF-A0A061PC40-F1
#
_entry.id   AF-A0A061PC40-F1
#
_cell.length_a   1.000
_cell.length_b   1.000
_cell.length_c   1.000
_cell.angle_alpha   90.00
_cell.angle_beta   90.00
_cell.angle_gamma   90.00
#
_symmetry.space_group_name_H-M   'P 1'
#
loop_
_entity.id
_entity.type
_entity.pdbx_description
1 polymer ?
#
loop_
_entity_poly.entity_id
_entity_poly.type
_entity_poly.pdbx_seq_one_letter_code
_entity_poly.pdbx_strand_id
1 'polypeptide(L)'
;MFDDTDIRAFLDLEGDVKLAAARALETIANSQTLILKVIRTLDTSTNGPQVAADLRNAARQLRQESDDEAGFAVAEMVHDVFGAREKRMRDARHHA
;
A
#
# COMPACT_ATOMS: atom_id res chain seq x y z
N MET A 1 -14.14 1.09 -15.53
CA MET A 1 -14.67 1.54 -14.24
C MET A 1 -15.18 0.30 -13.55
N PHE A 2 -14.83 0.10 -12.28
CA PHE A 2 -15.23 -1.09 -11.52
C PHE A 2 -16.66 -0.94 -11.01
N ASP A 3 -17.41 -2.03 -10.98
CA ASP A 3 -18.74 -2.06 -10.36
C ASP A 3 -18.68 -2.48 -8.89
N ASP A 4 -19.83 -2.45 -8.20
CA ASP A 4 -19.91 -2.82 -6.78
C ASP A 4 -19.50 -4.27 -6.49
N THR A 5 -19.64 -5.17 -7.47
CA THR A 5 -19.25 -6.57 -7.35
C THR A 5 -17.73 -6.69 -7.41
N ASP A 6 -17.10 -5.98 -8.33
CA ASP A 6 -15.64 -5.88 -8.44
C ASP A 6 -15.03 -5.29 -7.17
N ILE A 7 -15.63 -4.20 -6.64
CA ILE A 7 -15.17 -3.54 -5.41
C ILE A 7 -15.29 -4.51 -4.23
N ARG A 8 -16.41 -5.24 -4.11
CA ARG A 8 -16.56 -6.28 -3.09
C ARG A 8 -15.51 -7.38 -3.23
N ALA A 9 -15.24 -7.85 -4.44
CA ALA A 9 -14.22 -8.87 -4.67
C ALA A 9 -12.82 -8.40 -4.23
N PHE A 10 -12.46 -7.13 -4.46
CA PHE A 10 -11.20 -6.58 -3.97
C PHE A 10 -11.16 -6.49 -2.43
N LEU A 11 -12.28 -6.09 -1.80
CA LEU A 11 -12.39 -6.03 -0.34
C LEU A 11 -12.30 -7.42 0.30
N ASP A 12 -13.01 -8.40 -0.25
CA ASP A 12 -13.01 -9.78 0.24
C ASP A 12 -11.61 -10.42 0.13
N LEU A 13 -10.84 -10.03 -0.89
CA LEU A 13 -9.53 -10.59 -1.17
C LEU A 13 -8.41 -10.02 -0.29
N GLU A 14 -8.47 -8.72 0.02
CA GLU A 14 -7.41 -8.04 0.77
C GLU A 14 -7.75 -7.87 2.26
N GLY A 15 -9.04 -7.88 2.64
CA GLY A 15 -9.50 -7.72 4.02
C GLY A 15 -9.32 -6.31 4.61
N ASP A 16 -8.56 -5.44 3.94
CA ASP A 16 -8.37 -4.04 4.27
C ASP A 16 -8.79 -3.14 3.10
N VAL A 17 -9.41 -2.00 3.41
CA VAL A 17 -9.96 -1.08 2.42
C VAL A 17 -8.86 -0.39 1.61
N LYS A 18 -7.72 -0.05 2.24
CA LYS A 18 -6.61 0.62 1.58
C LYS A 18 -5.85 -0.36 0.69
N LEU A 19 -5.68 -1.61 1.11
CA LEU A 19 -5.11 -2.67 0.29
C LEU A 19 -6.01 -2.98 -0.92
N ALA A 20 -7.33 -3.07 -0.72
CA ALA A 20 -8.28 -3.24 -1.82
C ALA A 20 -8.22 -2.08 -2.83
N ALA A 21 -8.16 -0.84 -2.33
CA ALA A 21 -8.00 0.35 -3.17
C ALA A 21 -6.66 0.37 -3.93
N ALA A 22 -5.55 0.00 -3.27
CA ALA A 22 -4.24 -0.14 -3.91
C ALA A 22 -4.28 -1.15 -5.07
N ARG A 23 -4.96 -2.28 -4.86
CA ARG A 23 -5.11 -3.32 -5.88
C ARG A 23 -5.97 -2.88 -7.07
N ALA A 24 -7.03 -2.12 -6.81
CA ALA A 24 -7.83 -1.52 -7.87
C ALA A 24 -7.00 -0.54 -8.72
N LEU A 25 -6.19 0.32 -8.08
CA LEU A 25 -5.30 1.28 -8.75
C LEU A 25 -4.25 0.58 -9.64
N GLU A 26 -3.64 -0.50 -9.15
CA GLU A 26 -2.70 -1.30 -9.93
C GLU A 26 -3.36 -1.93 -11.17
N THR A 27 -4.59 -2.42 -11.02
CA THR A 27 -5.37 -3.00 -12.13
C THR A 27 -5.70 -1.95 -13.20
N ILE A 28 -6.03 -0.72 -12.79
CA ILE A 28 -6.23 0.40 -13.71
C ILE A 28 -4.92 0.77 -14.40
N ALA A 29 -3.80 0.85 -13.67
CA ALA A 29 -2.50 1.19 -14.25
C ALA A 29 -2.07 0.21 -15.34
N ASN A 30 -2.34 -1.09 -15.13
CA ASN A 30 -2.08 -2.13 -16.12
C ASN A 30 -2.96 -1.96 -17.37
N SER A 31 -4.24 -1.65 -17.18
CA SER A 31 -5.18 -1.39 -18.28
C SER A 31 -4.79 -0.14 -19.08
N GLN A 32 -4.42 0.95 -18.40
CA GLN A 32 -3.99 2.20 -19.03
C GLN A 32 -2.69 2.03 -19.84
N THR A 33 -1.76 1.21 -19.34
CA THR A 33 -0.52 0.88 -20.08
C THR A 33 -0.83 0.18 -21.40
N LEU A 34 -1.85 -0.69 -21.44
CA LEU A 34 -2.29 -1.39 -22.65
C LEU A 34 -3.05 -0.47 -23.62
N ILE A 35 -4.00 0.33 -23.12
CA ILE A 35 -4.84 1.21 -23.93
C ILE A 35 -3.99 2.31 -24.61
N LEU A 36 -3.09 2.95 -23.87
CA LEU A 36 -2.30 4.08 -24.39
C LEU A 36 -1.15 3.62 -25.31
N LYS A 37 -0.74 2.34 -25.26
CA LYS A 37 0.16 1.74 -26.25
C LYS A 37 -0.48 1.69 -27.65
N VAL A 38 -1.81 1.60 -27.72
CA VAL A 38 -2.59 1.57 -28.99
C VAL A 38 -2.86 2.98 -29.54
N ILE A 39 -2.91 4.01 -28.69
CA ILE A 39 -3.26 5.39 -29.10
C ILE A 39 -2.11 6.16 -29.75
N ARG A 40 -0.85 5.71 -29.60
CA ARG A 40 0.29 6.26 -30.36
C ARG A 40 0.13 6.17 -31.89
N THR A 41 -0.78 5.34 -32.38
CA THR A 41 -1.07 5.15 -33.81
C THR A 41 -2.00 6.22 -34.41
N LEU A 42 -2.60 7.11 -33.61
CA LEU A 42 -3.66 8.06 -34.02
C LEU A 42 -3.32 9.54 -33.66
N ASP A 43 -2.06 9.95 -33.87
CA ASP A 43 -1.55 11.34 -33.71
C ASP A 43 -1.83 12.06 -32.37
N THR A 44 -2.33 11.33 -31.37
CA THR A 44 -2.62 11.86 -30.03
C THR A 44 -1.61 11.30 -29.04
N SER A 45 -0.70 12.13 -28.55
CA SER A 45 0.28 11.73 -27.52
C SER A 45 -0.33 11.91 -26.13
N THR A 46 -0.69 10.80 -25.48
CA THR A 46 -1.01 10.79 -24.04
C THR A 46 0.15 10.14 -23.30
N ASN A 47 0.66 10.77 -22.23
CA ASN A 47 1.76 10.24 -21.43
C ASN A 47 1.30 9.11 -20.49
N GLY A 48 0.86 7.99 -21.08
CA GLY A 48 0.40 6.81 -20.36
C GLY A 48 1.40 6.21 -19.38
N PRO A 49 2.71 6.18 -19.68
CA PRO A 49 3.72 5.75 -18.72
C PRO A 49 3.72 6.60 -17.45
N GLN A 50 3.57 7.92 -17.55
CA GLN A 50 3.49 8.81 -16.39
C GLN A 50 2.23 8.55 -15.57
N VAL A 51 1.06 8.45 -16.21
CA VAL A 51 -0.20 8.16 -15.51
C VAL A 51 -0.14 6.81 -14.80
N ALA A 52 0.42 5.77 -15.44
CA ALA A 52 0.61 4.47 -14.80
C ALA A 52 1.61 4.54 -13.63
N ALA A 53 2.65 5.37 -13.74
CA ALA A 53 3.61 5.57 -12.65
C ALA A 53 2.94 6.27 -11.44
N ASP A 54 2.13 7.30 -11.69
CA ASP A 54 1.41 8.04 -10.65
C ASP A 54 0.38 7.15 -9.94
N LEU A 55 -0.35 6.30 -10.67
CA LEU A 55 -1.26 5.32 -10.09
C LEU A 55 -0.53 4.29 -9.22
N ARG A 56 0.64 3.82 -9.65
CA ARG A 56 1.47 2.90 -8.84
C ARG A 56 2.07 3.60 -7.62
N ASN A 57 2.37 4.89 -7.69
CA ASN A 57 2.79 5.69 -6.54
C ASN A 57 1.67 5.77 -5.49
N ALA A 58 0.45 6.10 -5.92
CA ALA A 58 -0.71 6.15 -5.03
C ALA A 58 -1.01 4.78 -4.38
N ALA A 59 -0.92 3.69 -5.16
CA ALA A 59 -1.09 2.33 -4.63
C ALA A 59 -0.04 1.99 -3.56
N ARG A 60 1.23 2.35 -3.76
CA ARG A 60 2.30 2.17 -2.75
C ARG A 60 2.01 2.95 -1.47
N GLN A 61 1.55 4.19 -1.60
CA GLN A 61 1.22 5.02 -0.44
C GLN A 61 0.11 4.39 0.40
N LEU A 62 -0.96 3.89 -0.23
CA LEU A 62 -2.05 3.21 0.49
C LEU A 62 -1.60 1.93 1.21
N ARG A 63 -0.68 1.16 0.61
CA ARG A 63 -0.07 -0.01 1.26
C ARG A 63 0.76 0.41 2.47
N GLN A 64 1.58 1.45 2.34
CA GLN A 64 2.35 2.00 3.46
C GLN A 64 1.44 2.49 4.59
N GLU A 65 0.37 3.20 4.27
CA GLU A 65 -0.58 3.68 5.27
C GLU A 65 -1.32 2.53 5.99
N SER A 66 -1.62 1.43 5.28
CA SER A 66 -2.14 0.21 5.90
C SER A 66 -1.12 -0.45 6.82
N ASP A 67 0.15 -0.52 6.40
CA ASP A 67 1.24 -1.08 7.19
C ASP A 67 1.55 -0.23 8.43
N ASP A 68 1.49 1.10 8.30
CA ASP A 68 1.70 2.04 9.41
C ASP A 68 0.57 1.95 10.43
N GLU A 69 -0.68 1.81 9.98
CA GLU A 69 -1.83 1.58 10.86
C GLU A 69 -1.75 0.22 11.57
N ALA A 70 -1.28 -0.83 10.88
CA ALA A 70 -0.99 -2.12 11.49
C ALA A 70 0.24 -2.06 12.43
N GLY A 71 1.22 -1.21 12.14
CA GLY A 71 2.48 -1.07 12.87
C GLY A 71 2.32 -0.55 14.31
N PHE A 72 1.27 0.21 14.60
CA PHE A 72 0.93 0.58 15.99
C PHE A 72 0.44 -0.61 16.83
N ALA A 73 0.08 -1.75 16.22
CA ALA A 73 -0.30 -2.97 16.93
C ALA A 73 0.90 -3.86 17.30
N VAL A 74 2.08 -3.62 16.73
CA VAL A 74 3.33 -4.36 17.02
C VAL A 74 4.23 -3.56 17.96
N ALA A 75 3.65 -2.92 18.97
CA ALA A 75 4.43 -2.47 20.11
C ALA A 75 4.92 -3.70 20.86
N GLU A 76 6.17 -4.10 20.60
CA GLU A 76 7.00 -5.08 21.31
C GLU A 76 6.37 -5.55 22.64
N MET A 77 5.52 -6.57 22.56
CA MET A 77 5.11 -7.27 23.77
C MET A 77 6.34 -8.04 24.23
N VAL A 78 6.97 -7.52 25.28
CA VAL A 78 7.99 -8.24 26.02
C VAL A 78 7.32 -9.49 26.60
N HIS A 79 7.44 -10.61 25.87
CA HIS A 79 6.82 -11.88 26.22
C HIS A 79 7.64 -12.69 27.23
N ASP A 80 8.78 -12.17 27.70
CA ASP A 80 9.63 -12.82 28.69
C ASP A 80 10.29 -11.86 29.69
N VAL A 81 10.78 -12.42 30.80
CA VAL A 81 11.42 -11.67 31.90
C VAL A 81 12.76 -11.06 31.48
N PHE A 82 13.37 -11.55 30.40
CA PHE A 82 14.68 -11.11 29.91
C PHE A 82 14.56 -9.79 29.14
N GLY A 83 13.56 -9.63 28.28
CA GLY A 83 13.26 -8.38 27.58
C GLY A 83 12.90 -7.25 28.55
N ALA A 84 12.24 -7.56 29.68
CA ALA A 84 11.90 -6.57 30.70
C ALA A 84 13.16 -6.03 31.41
N ARG A 85 14.15 -6.91 31.64
CA ARG A 85 15.45 -6.53 32.22
C ARG A 85 16.27 -5.69 31.24
N GLU A 86 16.26 -6.06 29.97
CA GLU A 86 17.02 -5.34 28.94
C GLU A 86 16.47 -3.93 28.70
N LYS A 87 15.14 -3.78 28.67
CA LYS A 87 14.47 -2.47 28.62
C LYS A 87 14.84 -1.61 29.83
N ARG A 88 14.75 -2.16 31.05
CA ARG A 88 15.10 -1.44 32.29
C ARG A 88 16.58 -1.04 32.34
N MET A 89 17.49 -1.84 31.79
CA MET A 89 18.92 -1.50 31.67
C MET A 89 19.18 -0.40 30.63
N ARG A 90 18.42 -0.38 29.54
CA ARG A 90 18.51 0.64 28.49
C ARG A 90 18.02 2.00 28.98
N ASP A 91 16.89 2.02 29.67
CA ASP A 91 16.31 3.23 30.27
C ASP A 91 17.23 3.83 31.35
N ALA A 92 17.90 2.97 32.14
CA ALA A 92 18.85 3.41 33.17
C ALA A 92 20.12 4.05 32.59
N ARG A 93 20.51 3.73 31.34
CA ARG A 93 21.67 4.35 30.66
C ARG A 93 21.34 5.70 30.04
N HIS A 94 20.07 6.02 29.83
CA HIS A 94 19.62 7.29 29.26
C HIS A 94 19.43 8.41 30.31
N HIS A 95 19.55 8.09 31.60
CA HIS A 95 19.39 9.02 32.73
C HIS A 95 20.66 9.23 33.58
N ALA A 96 21.83 8.86 33.06
CA ALA A 96 23.14 9.16 33.64
C ALA A 96 23.94 10.06 32.68
#